data_AF-L1PA64-F1
#
_entry.id   AF-L1PA64-F1
#
_cell.length_a   1.000
_cell.length_b   1.000
_cell.length_c   1.000
_cell.angle_alpha   90.00
_cell.angle_beta   90.00
_cell.angle_gamma   90.00
#
_symmetry.space_group_name_H-M   'P 1'
#
loop_
_entity.id
_entity.type
_entity.pdbx_description
1 polymer ?
#
loop_
_entity_poly.entity_id
_entity_poly.type
_entity_poly.pdbx_seq_one_letter_code
_entity_poly.pdbx_strand_id
1 'polypeptide(L)'
;SKSIKVDERANAVKILKGEEGYNEPEFANLKNLEGIIFITNNPLFRGDVEIRTLPDENFVVDNLKISPKTGSVVLYGVSTPNLNLTRAEDLFAFWAVHNKGITNVNLSASKKIMQRGETSHLGFVGDFIIIADCPNLKTFTLPDVSKSTVSPISIFAISLLELPKLTSTIDLSKIQVFSSLQLAKIPATTKIIYPADIKYFTIGGNKEKEGQFGKLILTITKDIYDKEETKAFIQKYLPNNRITTSYNFVDNLLEDSEIYDYTDTNNESGRPSIHNRSFLNKTNNKALTLNEIVKLRFGNSKHKK
;
A
#
# COMPACT_ATOMS: atom_id res chain seq x y z
N SER A 1 7.40 8.40 -34.50
CA SER A 1 7.14 7.87 -33.14
C SER A 1 8.31 8.28 -32.27
N LYS A 2 8.06 8.93 -31.11
CA LYS A 2 9.15 9.30 -30.19
C LYS A 2 9.23 8.25 -29.09
N SER A 3 10.42 7.72 -28.90
CA SER A 3 10.75 6.58 -28.06
C SER A 3 10.42 6.86 -26.59
N ILE A 4 9.59 6.00 -26.00
CA ILE A 4 9.51 5.82 -24.55
C ILE A 4 10.92 5.44 -24.10
N LYS A 5 11.52 6.18 -23.16
CA LYS A 5 12.73 5.73 -22.47
C LYS A 5 12.34 4.51 -21.63
N VAL A 6 12.50 3.33 -22.21
CA VAL A 6 12.63 2.09 -21.44
C VAL A 6 14.03 2.17 -20.83
N ASP A 7 14.12 2.37 -19.52
CA ASP A 7 15.40 2.22 -18.84
C ASP A 7 15.73 0.72 -18.83
N GLU A 8 16.31 0.20 -19.91
CA GLU A 8 16.69 -1.21 -20.05
C GLU A 8 17.68 -1.69 -18.97
N ARG A 9 18.21 -0.77 -18.12
CA ARG A 9 19.19 -1.07 -17.08
C ARG A 9 18.57 -1.44 -15.74
N ALA A 10 17.27 -1.22 -15.57
CA ALA A 10 16.45 -1.82 -14.52
C ALA A 10 15.24 -2.44 -15.23
N ASN A 11 14.95 -3.73 -15.06
CA ASN A 11 13.78 -4.35 -15.68
C ASN A 11 12.48 -3.67 -15.17
N ALA A 12 12.10 -2.53 -15.74
CA ALA A 12 11.03 -1.67 -15.24
C ALA A 12 10.51 -0.74 -16.35
N VAL A 13 9.20 -0.56 -16.40
CA VAL A 13 8.52 0.49 -17.19
C VAL A 13 8.17 1.60 -16.22
N LYS A 14 8.76 2.79 -16.42
CA LYS A 14 8.55 3.96 -15.55
C LYS A 14 8.06 5.15 -16.36
N ILE A 15 6.95 5.74 -15.92
CA ILE A 15 6.46 7.02 -16.41
C ILE A 15 6.20 7.91 -15.21
N LEU A 16 6.97 8.98 -15.13
CA LEU A 16 6.98 9.91 -14.01
C LEU A 16 6.72 11.31 -14.56
N LYS A 17 5.50 11.80 -14.42
CA LYS A 17 5.09 13.14 -14.88
C LYS A 17 4.54 13.92 -13.70
N GLY A 18 5.05 15.14 -13.50
CA GLY A 18 4.65 16.01 -12.39
C GLY A 18 5.42 15.78 -11.09
N GLU A 19 6.31 14.78 -11.03
CA GLU A 19 7.18 14.59 -9.87
C GLU A 19 8.41 15.52 -9.94
N GLU A 20 8.76 16.11 -8.80
CA GLU A 20 9.90 17.01 -8.67
C GLU A 20 11.21 16.28 -9.01
N GLY A 21 11.86 16.73 -10.10
CA GLY A 21 13.06 16.10 -10.68
C GLY A 21 12.80 15.12 -11.83
N TYR A 22 11.54 14.88 -12.21
CA TYR A 22 11.15 14.02 -13.33
C TYR A 22 10.28 14.71 -14.38
N ASN A 23 10.14 16.04 -14.29
CA ASN A 23 9.53 16.87 -15.32
C ASN A 23 10.46 17.04 -16.53
N GLU A 24 10.81 15.92 -17.16
CA GLU A 24 11.58 15.94 -18.40
C GLU A 24 10.73 16.62 -19.50
N PRO A 25 11.30 17.57 -20.26
CA PRO A 25 10.57 18.31 -21.30
C PRO A 25 9.88 17.40 -22.33
N GLU A 26 10.38 16.18 -22.51
CA GLU A 26 9.84 15.17 -23.42
C GLU A 26 8.47 14.60 -22.99
N PHE A 27 8.10 14.66 -21.70
CA PHE A 27 6.80 14.23 -21.19
C PHE A 27 5.79 15.38 -21.00
N ALA A 28 6.21 16.63 -21.22
CA ALA A 28 5.32 17.79 -21.14
C ALA A 28 4.12 17.67 -22.09
N ASN A 29 4.33 17.08 -23.27
CA ASN A 29 3.33 16.89 -24.33
C ASN A 29 2.77 15.46 -24.43
N LEU A 30 2.95 14.63 -23.41
CA LEU A 30 2.42 13.26 -23.40
C LEU A 30 0.89 13.31 -23.37
N LYS A 31 0.23 12.86 -24.45
CA LYS A 31 -1.24 12.92 -24.58
C LYS A 31 -1.94 11.62 -24.26
N ASN A 32 -1.24 10.49 -24.38
CA ASN A 32 -1.76 9.17 -24.07
C ASN A 32 -0.63 8.23 -23.66
N LEU A 33 -1.02 7.07 -23.13
CA LEU A 33 -0.14 6.06 -22.56
C LEU A 33 -0.28 4.71 -23.29
N GLU A 34 -0.76 4.71 -24.53
CA GLU A 34 -1.08 3.49 -25.30
C GLU A 34 0.15 2.59 -25.50
N GLY A 35 1.33 3.18 -25.67
CA GLY A 35 2.58 2.43 -25.85
C GLY A 35 2.97 1.56 -24.65
N ILE A 36 2.52 1.90 -23.43
CA ILE A 36 2.75 1.08 -22.24
C ILE A 36 2.07 -0.28 -22.38
N ILE A 37 0.83 -0.26 -22.88
CA ILE A 37 -0.04 -1.44 -22.97
C ILE A 37 0.66 -2.53 -23.78
N PHE A 38 1.41 -2.17 -24.82
CA PHE A 38 2.16 -3.13 -25.63
C PHE A 38 3.26 -3.85 -24.82
N ILE A 39 3.96 -3.11 -23.95
CA ILE A 39 5.07 -3.64 -23.15
C ILE A 39 4.52 -4.50 -22.00
N THR A 40 3.60 -3.95 -21.21
CA THR A 40 3.11 -4.60 -19.99
C THR A 40 2.23 -5.82 -20.28
N ASN A 41 1.48 -5.79 -21.40
CA ASN A 41 0.62 -6.90 -21.79
C ASN A 41 1.43 -8.07 -22.40
N ASN A 42 2.71 -7.88 -22.69
CA ASN A 42 3.56 -8.98 -23.15
C ASN A 42 3.71 -10.01 -22.00
N PRO A 43 3.30 -11.28 -22.18
CA PRO A 43 3.37 -12.29 -21.13
C PRO A 43 4.82 -12.65 -20.73
N LEU A 44 5.81 -12.23 -21.52
CA LEU A 44 7.22 -12.39 -21.21
C LEU A 44 7.82 -11.19 -20.45
N PHE A 45 7.08 -10.09 -20.32
CA PHE A 45 7.52 -8.93 -19.54
C PHE A 45 7.87 -9.37 -18.12
N ARG A 46 9.08 -9.03 -17.70
CA ARG A 46 9.65 -9.25 -16.37
C ARG A 46 10.09 -7.91 -15.87
N GLY A 47 9.63 -7.53 -14.68
CA GLY A 47 10.00 -6.24 -14.13
C GLY A 47 8.92 -5.55 -13.31
N ASP A 48 9.16 -4.28 -13.07
CA ASP A 48 8.24 -3.39 -12.36
C ASP A 48 7.47 -2.50 -13.34
N VAL A 49 6.23 -2.16 -13.00
CA VAL A 49 5.42 -1.18 -13.74
C VAL A 49 5.12 -0.02 -12.80
N GLU A 50 5.56 1.18 -13.16
CA GLU A 50 5.33 2.38 -12.39
C GLU A 50 4.82 3.50 -13.30
N ILE A 51 3.58 3.91 -13.08
CA ILE A 51 2.94 5.02 -13.77
C ILE A 51 2.53 6.04 -12.72
N ARG A 52 3.13 7.22 -12.79
CA ARG A 52 2.87 8.35 -11.91
C ARG A 52 2.61 9.59 -12.73
N THR A 53 1.42 10.14 -12.54
CA THR A 53 0.98 11.39 -13.14
C THR A 53 0.40 12.29 -12.07
N LEU A 54 0.22 13.57 -12.38
CA LEU A 54 -0.51 14.45 -11.45
C LEU A 54 -1.98 13.99 -11.36
N PRO A 55 -2.57 13.91 -10.15
CA PRO A 55 -3.95 13.43 -9.96
C PRO A 55 -5.04 14.21 -10.73
N ASP A 56 -4.77 15.47 -11.08
CA ASP A 56 -5.68 16.38 -11.78
C ASP A 56 -5.57 16.29 -13.32
N GLU A 57 -4.51 15.69 -13.87
CA GLU A 57 -4.33 15.53 -15.31
C GLU A 57 -5.20 14.43 -15.93
N ASN A 58 -5.85 13.58 -15.12
CA ASN A 58 -6.82 12.56 -15.52
C ASN A 58 -6.36 11.63 -16.67
N PHE A 59 -5.10 11.21 -16.68
CA PHE A 59 -4.62 10.21 -17.64
C PHE A 59 -5.40 8.91 -17.54
N VAL A 60 -5.67 8.28 -18.68
CA VAL A 60 -6.36 6.98 -18.77
C VAL A 60 -5.45 5.96 -19.43
N VAL A 61 -5.25 4.82 -18.78
CA VAL A 61 -4.64 3.61 -19.36
C VAL A 61 -5.68 2.52 -19.30
N ASP A 62 -6.40 2.35 -20.39
CA ASP A 62 -7.40 1.29 -20.49
C ASP A 62 -6.76 -0.06 -20.84
N ASN A 63 -7.39 -1.16 -20.43
CA ASN A 63 -6.97 -2.53 -20.75
C ASN A 63 -5.51 -2.86 -20.34
N LEU A 64 -5.04 -2.27 -19.25
CA LEU A 64 -3.74 -2.59 -18.65
C LEU A 64 -3.75 -4.02 -18.12
N LYS A 65 -2.96 -4.91 -18.73
CA LYS A 65 -2.79 -6.30 -18.28
C LYS A 65 -1.41 -6.45 -17.66
N ILE A 66 -1.37 -7.07 -16.50
CA ILE A 66 -0.12 -7.32 -15.77
C ILE A 66 0.37 -8.73 -16.08
N SER A 67 1.60 -8.81 -16.61
CA SER A 67 2.28 -10.07 -16.93
C SER A 67 2.48 -10.92 -15.66
N PRO A 68 2.48 -12.27 -15.78
CA PRO A 68 2.77 -13.16 -14.65
C PRO A 68 4.08 -12.93 -13.94
N LYS A 69 5.06 -12.33 -14.62
CA LYS A 69 6.42 -12.14 -14.10
C LYS A 69 6.68 -10.70 -13.65
N THR A 70 5.62 -9.91 -13.52
CA THR A 70 5.70 -8.53 -13.02
C THR A 70 5.88 -8.58 -11.49
N GLY A 71 6.93 -7.93 -10.99
CA GLY A 71 7.28 -7.92 -9.57
C GLY A 71 6.47 -6.89 -8.78
N SER A 72 6.37 -5.65 -9.27
CA SER A 72 5.56 -4.61 -8.64
C SER A 72 4.78 -3.79 -9.65
N VAL A 73 3.65 -3.24 -9.18
CA VAL A 73 2.80 -2.34 -9.94
C VAL A 73 2.48 -1.13 -9.08
N VAL A 74 2.78 0.06 -9.60
CA VAL A 74 2.45 1.35 -9.00
C VAL A 74 1.67 2.19 -9.99
N LEU A 75 0.45 2.56 -9.62
CA LEU A 75 -0.47 3.39 -10.39
C LEU A 75 -0.84 4.60 -9.52
N TYR A 76 -0.29 5.77 -9.85
CA TYR A 76 -0.50 7.01 -9.10
C TYR A 76 -1.04 8.10 -10.02
N GLY A 77 -2.20 8.68 -9.68
CA GLY A 77 -2.81 9.78 -10.43
C GLY A 77 -3.33 9.40 -11.83
N VAL A 78 -3.43 8.10 -12.11
CA VAL A 78 -3.85 7.55 -13.41
C VAL A 78 -5.12 6.72 -13.25
N SER A 79 -6.02 6.79 -14.24
CA SER A 79 -7.25 6.02 -14.31
C SER A 79 -7.06 4.72 -15.10
N THR A 80 -7.38 3.57 -14.49
CA THR A 80 -7.24 2.24 -15.14
C THR A 80 -8.53 1.41 -15.04
N PRO A 81 -9.56 1.71 -15.84
CA PRO A 81 -10.90 1.12 -15.67
C PRO A 81 -10.96 -0.40 -15.93
N ASN A 82 -10.18 -0.92 -16.87
CA ASN A 82 -10.09 -2.35 -17.17
C ASN A 82 -8.73 -2.96 -16.79
N LEU A 83 -8.23 -2.63 -15.58
CA LEU A 83 -7.02 -3.26 -15.04
C LEU A 83 -7.22 -4.77 -14.86
N ASN A 84 -6.30 -5.57 -15.40
CA ASN A 84 -6.35 -7.02 -15.31
C ASN A 84 -5.11 -7.58 -14.58
N LEU A 85 -5.37 -8.13 -13.38
CA LEU A 85 -4.38 -8.76 -12.50
C LEU A 85 -4.53 -10.29 -12.43
N THR A 86 -5.43 -10.90 -13.21
CA THR A 86 -5.80 -12.33 -13.05
C THR A 86 -4.67 -13.31 -13.35
N ARG A 87 -3.57 -12.82 -13.92
CA ARG A 87 -2.37 -13.59 -14.23
C ARG A 87 -1.12 -13.11 -13.49
N ALA A 88 -1.21 -12.12 -12.60
CA ALA A 88 -0.06 -11.47 -11.96
C ALA A 88 0.56 -12.33 -10.82
N GLU A 89 1.22 -13.43 -11.19
CA GLU A 89 1.71 -14.44 -10.22
C GLU A 89 2.89 -13.96 -9.37
N ASP A 90 3.85 -13.22 -9.94
CA ASP A 90 5.08 -12.79 -9.25
C ASP A 90 4.95 -11.46 -8.49
N LEU A 91 3.75 -10.88 -8.47
CA LEU A 91 3.51 -9.57 -7.86
C LEU A 91 3.79 -9.64 -6.35
N PHE A 92 4.73 -8.85 -5.83
CA PHE A 92 5.06 -8.68 -4.41
C PHE A 92 4.62 -7.31 -3.87
N ALA A 93 4.32 -6.34 -4.74
CA ALA A 93 3.79 -5.03 -4.33
C ALA A 93 2.75 -4.49 -5.32
N PHE A 94 1.64 -3.95 -4.81
CA PHE A 94 0.57 -3.34 -5.61
C PHE A 94 0.11 -2.01 -5.01
N TRP A 95 0.27 -0.93 -5.77
CA TRP A 95 -0.13 0.42 -5.36
C TRP A 95 -1.11 1.00 -6.39
N ALA A 96 -2.28 1.45 -5.93
CA ALA A 96 -3.24 2.22 -6.71
C ALA A 96 -3.68 3.43 -5.89
N VAL A 97 -3.26 4.63 -6.31
CA VAL A 97 -3.46 5.87 -5.56
C VAL A 97 -4.00 6.95 -6.49
N HIS A 98 -5.06 7.66 -6.07
CA HIS A 98 -5.78 8.62 -6.91
C HIS A 98 -6.28 8.02 -8.24
N ASN A 99 -6.68 6.74 -8.21
CA ASN A 99 -7.13 6.02 -9.40
C ASN A 99 -8.66 6.01 -9.47
N LYS A 100 -9.21 6.94 -10.24
CA LYS A 100 -10.66 7.09 -10.40
C LYS A 100 -11.29 6.01 -11.29
N GLY A 101 -10.51 5.31 -12.11
CA GLY A 101 -11.02 4.33 -13.07
C GLY A 101 -11.28 2.96 -12.44
N ILE A 102 -10.47 2.56 -11.46
CA ILE A 102 -10.48 1.21 -10.95
C ILE A 102 -11.78 0.88 -10.21
N THR A 103 -12.38 -0.26 -10.55
CA THR A 103 -13.62 -0.74 -9.92
C THR A 103 -13.44 -2.06 -9.18
N ASN A 104 -12.40 -2.83 -9.53
CA ASN A 104 -12.07 -4.11 -8.93
C ASN A 104 -10.55 -4.28 -8.85
N VAL A 105 -10.05 -4.70 -7.69
CA VAL A 105 -8.68 -5.16 -7.48
C VAL A 105 -8.72 -6.61 -7.01
N ASN A 106 -8.30 -7.54 -7.86
CA ASN A 106 -8.20 -8.94 -7.50
C ASN A 106 -6.74 -9.40 -7.51
N LEU A 107 -6.16 -9.60 -6.32
CA LEU A 107 -4.78 -10.06 -6.15
C LEU A 107 -4.68 -11.58 -5.96
N SER A 108 -5.77 -12.34 -6.11
CA SER A 108 -5.82 -13.78 -5.83
C SER A 108 -4.82 -14.61 -6.64
N ALA A 109 -4.39 -14.11 -7.80
CA ALA A 109 -3.42 -14.78 -8.67
C ALA A 109 -1.97 -14.69 -8.15
N SER A 110 -1.66 -13.72 -7.27
CA SER A 110 -0.31 -13.55 -6.75
C SER A 110 0.09 -14.73 -5.87
N LYS A 111 1.27 -15.28 -6.17
CA LYS A 111 1.96 -16.32 -5.40
C LYS A 111 3.13 -15.75 -4.59
N LYS A 112 3.31 -14.42 -4.60
CA LYS A 112 4.42 -13.74 -3.91
C LYS A 112 3.92 -12.86 -2.78
N ILE A 113 2.97 -11.95 -3.00
CA ILE A 113 2.38 -11.17 -1.90
C ILE A 113 1.92 -12.14 -0.81
N MET A 114 2.34 -11.88 0.41
CA MET A 114 2.09 -12.64 1.63
C MET A 114 2.81 -13.99 1.76
N GLN A 115 3.54 -14.42 0.73
CA GLN A 115 3.99 -15.80 0.55
C GLN A 115 5.52 -15.91 0.33
N ARG A 116 6.30 -14.90 0.74
CA ARG A 116 7.79 -14.92 0.69
C ARG A 116 8.44 -15.15 2.06
N GLY A 117 7.67 -15.65 3.03
CA GLY A 117 8.15 -15.90 4.40
C GLY A 117 8.57 -14.60 5.05
N GLU A 118 9.66 -14.61 5.83
CA GLU A 118 10.13 -13.42 6.56
C GLU A 118 10.45 -12.22 5.65
N THR A 119 10.83 -12.47 4.39
CA THR A 119 11.07 -11.41 3.40
C THR A 119 9.88 -10.48 3.27
N SER A 120 8.67 -11.03 3.33
CA SER A 120 7.41 -10.32 3.06
C SER A 120 7.14 -9.20 4.07
N HIS A 121 7.66 -9.28 5.30
CA HIS A 121 7.46 -8.27 6.32
C HIS A 121 8.67 -7.34 6.52
N LEU A 122 9.69 -7.39 5.65
CA LEU A 122 10.86 -6.50 5.74
C LEU A 122 10.55 -5.09 5.18
N GLY A 123 11.02 -4.03 5.84
CA GLY A 123 10.62 -2.65 5.49
C GLY A 123 10.97 -2.14 4.09
N PHE A 124 12.09 -2.58 3.50
CA PHE A 124 12.53 -2.09 2.19
C PHE A 124 12.20 -3.03 1.04
N VAL A 125 12.16 -4.33 1.32
CA VAL A 125 12.04 -5.38 0.30
C VAL A 125 10.80 -6.23 0.47
N GLY A 126 9.97 -5.96 1.48
CA GLY A 126 8.77 -6.72 1.79
C GLY A 126 7.62 -6.45 0.84
N ASP A 127 6.46 -6.93 1.25
CA ASP A 127 5.24 -6.90 0.48
C ASP A 127 4.39 -5.69 0.86
N PHE A 128 3.74 -5.10 -0.14
CA PHE A 128 2.97 -3.88 0.03
C PHE A 128 1.66 -3.96 -0.74
N ILE A 129 0.56 -3.60 -0.08
CA ILE A 129 -0.70 -3.30 -0.75
C ILE A 129 -1.10 -1.90 -0.31
N ILE A 130 -1.14 -0.96 -1.25
CA ILE A 130 -1.56 0.42 -0.99
C ILE A 130 -2.68 0.76 -1.98
N ILE A 131 -3.87 0.99 -1.47
CA ILE A 131 -5.02 1.40 -2.27
C ILE A 131 -5.65 2.60 -1.59
N ALA A 132 -5.54 3.76 -2.22
CA ALA A 132 -5.94 5.04 -1.62
C ALA A 132 -6.61 5.97 -2.64
N ASP A 133 -7.62 6.71 -2.21
CA ASP A 133 -8.39 7.63 -3.06
C ASP A 133 -8.80 6.98 -4.40
N CYS A 134 -9.51 5.86 -4.28
CA CYS A 134 -10.05 5.12 -5.42
C CYS A 134 -11.58 5.13 -5.32
N PRO A 135 -12.25 6.25 -5.68
CA PRO A 135 -13.66 6.51 -5.37
C PRO A 135 -14.65 5.56 -6.05
N ASN A 136 -14.19 4.81 -7.06
CA ASN A 136 -15.00 3.85 -7.80
C ASN A 136 -14.71 2.39 -7.48
N LEU A 137 -13.74 2.11 -6.60
CA LEU A 137 -13.40 0.74 -6.21
C LEU A 137 -14.55 0.11 -5.42
N LYS A 138 -15.08 -1.00 -5.94
CA LYS A 138 -16.17 -1.76 -5.33
C LYS A 138 -15.67 -3.03 -4.65
N THR A 139 -14.73 -3.72 -5.29
CA THR A 139 -14.27 -5.03 -4.83
C THR A 139 -12.76 -5.09 -4.68
N PHE A 140 -12.32 -5.72 -3.59
CA PHE A 140 -10.93 -5.97 -3.27
C PHE A 140 -10.77 -7.39 -2.76
N THR A 141 -9.80 -8.12 -3.31
CA THR A 141 -9.49 -9.50 -2.91
C THR A 141 -7.99 -9.63 -2.68
N LEU A 142 -7.61 -10.12 -1.49
CA LEU A 142 -6.24 -10.47 -1.13
C LEU A 142 -5.73 -11.71 -1.90
N PRO A 143 -4.42 -11.95 -1.94
CA PRO A 143 -3.85 -13.18 -2.50
C PRO A 143 -4.46 -14.44 -1.88
N ASP A 144 -4.66 -15.47 -2.71
CA ASP A 144 -5.08 -16.78 -2.20
C ASP A 144 -3.86 -17.49 -1.60
N VAL A 145 -3.84 -17.58 -0.27
CA VAL A 145 -2.79 -18.24 0.50
C VAL A 145 -3.17 -19.64 0.96
N SER A 146 -4.34 -20.17 0.55
CA SER A 146 -4.86 -21.46 1.01
C SER A 146 -3.96 -22.65 0.68
N LYS A 147 -3.18 -22.55 -0.42
CA LYS A 147 -2.24 -23.57 -0.89
C LYS A 147 -0.78 -23.23 -0.59
N SER A 148 -0.52 -22.16 0.17
CA SER A 148 0.84 -21.75 0.47
C SER A 148 1.53 -22.74 1.39
N THR A 149 2.75 -23.16 1.07
CA THR A 149 3.61 -23.97 1.94
C THR A 149 4.60 -23.11 2.72
N VAL A 150 4.60 -21.80 2.50
CA VAL A 150 5.55 -20.85 3.11
C VAL A 150 5.02 -20.37 4.47
N SER A 151 5.89 -20.28 5.46
CA SER A 151 5.57 -19.70 6.77
C SER A 151 6.67 -18.71 7.20
N PRO A 152 6.33 -17.54 7.77
CA PRO A 152 4.97 -17.06 7.99
C PRO A 152 4.28 -16.54 6.72
N ILE A 153 2.95 -16.62 6.70
CA ILE A 153 2.13 -15.77 5.83
C ILE A 153 2.21 -14.36 6.37
N SER A 154 2.88 -13.44 5.67
CA SER A 154 3.25 -12.16 6.26
C SER A 154 3.34 -11.02 5.26
N ILE A 155 3.19 -9.78 5.69
CA ILE A 155 3.23 -8.62 4.80
C ILE A 155 3.80 -7.43 5.56
N PHE A 156 4.52 -6.51 4.91
CA PHE A 156 5.02 -5.34 5.61
C PHE A 156 3.87 -4.37 5.90
N ALA A 157 3.15 -3.95 4.85
CA ALA A 157 2.07 -2.97 4.99
C ALA A 157 0.87 -3.26 4.10
N ILE A 158 -0.32 -3.04 4.67
CA ILE A 158 -1.59 -2.89 3.96
C ILE A 158 -2.17 -1.52 4.30
N SER A 159 -2.48 -0.72 3.29
CA SER A 159 -3.19 0.55 3.44
C SER A 159 -4.41 0.56 2.51
N LEU A 160 -5.61 0.67 3.09
CA LEU A 160 -6.88 0.79 2.37
C LEU A 160 -7.58 2.07 2.85
N LEU A 161 -7.54 3.11 2.02
CA LEU A 161 -7.85 4.48 2.42
C LEU A 161 -8.81 5.13 1.42
N GLU A 162 -9.83 5.82 1.91
CA GLU A 162 -10.77 6.60 1.08
C GLU A 162 -11.41 5.77 -0.05
N LEU A 163 -12.09 4.69 0.33
CA LEU A 163 -12.70 3.72 -0.59
C LEU A 163 -14.23 3.70 -0.42
N PRO A 164 -14.94 4.81 -0.71
CA PRO A 164 -16.34 5.01 -0.31
C PRO A 164 -17.35 4.05 -0.94
N LYS A 165 -16.96 3.29 -1.97
CA LYS A 165 -17.83 2.31 -2.66
C LYS A 165 -17.44 0.86 -2.40
N LEU A 166 -16.48 0.60 -1.52
CA LEU A 166 -15.99 -0.75 -1.23
C LEU A 166 -17.07 -1.58 -0.53
N THR A 167 -17.43 -2.72 -1.10
CA THR A 167 -18.43 -3.65 -0.54
C THR A 167 -17.87 -4.98 -0.10
N SER A 168 -16.68 -5.35 -0.58
CA SER A 168 -16.00 -6.60 -0.20
C SER A 168 -15.61 -6.62 1.28
N THR A 169 -15.73 -7.78 1.92
CA THR A 169 -15.11 -8.06 3.23
C THR A 169 -13.59 -7.94 3.13
N ILE A 170 -12.97 -7.27 4.11
CA ILE A 170 -11.51 -7.21 4.28
C ILE A 170 -11.11 -8.37 5.20
N ASP A 171 -10.74 -9.51 4.63
CA ASP A 171 -10.37 -10.71 5.38
C ASP A 171 -8.86 -10.83 5.60
N LEU A 172 -8.40 -10.42 6.78
CA LEU A 172 -7.00 -10.47 7.21
C LEU A 172 -6.70 -11.73 8.02
N SER A 173 -7.66 -12.67 8.17
CA SER A 173 -7.59 -13.77 9.13
C SER A 173 -6.40 -14.72 8.94
N LYS A 174 -5.88 -14.80 7.71
CA LYS A 174 -4.76 -15.67 7.34
C LYS A 174 -3.39 -15.03 7.55
N ILE A 175 -3.31 -13.72 7.81
CA ILE A 175 -2.03 -13.03 8.00
C ILE A 175 -1.48 -13.37 9.38
N GLN A 176 -0.26 -13.88 9.44
CA GLN A 176 0.40 -14.29 10.68
C GLN A 176 1.33 -13.21 11.23
N VAL A 177 1.90 -12.36 10.36
CA VAL A 177 2.82 -11.28 10.74
C VAL A 177 2.62 -10.09 9.82
N PHE A 178 2.42 -8.89 10.37
CA PHE A 178 2.51 -7.65 9.60
C PHE A 178 2.93 -6.47 10.45
N SER A 179 3.63 -5.53 9.81
CA SER A 179 4.24 -4.38 10.48
C SER A 179 3.27 -3.21 10.60
N SER A 180 2.48 -2.98 9.55
CA SER A 180 1.59 -1.84 9.44
C SER A 180 0.26 -2.19 8.78
N LEU A 181 -0.83 -1.70 9.37
CA LEU A 181 -2.17 -1.75 8.79
C LEU A 181 -2.80 -0.37 8.91
N GLN A 182 -3.29 0.16 7.78
CA GLN A 182 -4.02 1.41 7.76
C GLN A 182 -5.39 1.24 7.12
N LEU A 183 -6.45 1.65 7.83
CA LEU A 183 -7.82 1.57 7.37
C LEU A 183 -8.54 2.89 7.68
N ALA A 184 -8.95 3.62 6.65
CA ALA A 184 -9.59 4.92 6.83
C ALA A 184 -10.66 5.20 5.79
N LYS A 185 -11.75 5.85 6.22
CA LYS A 185 -12.83 6.31 5.33
C LYS A 185 -13.33 5.19 4.39
N ILE A 186 -13.57 4.01 4.96
CA ILE A 186 -14.21 2.88 4.28
C ILE A 186 -15.66 2.73 4.78
N PRO A 187 -16.59 2.21 3.96
CA PRO A 187 -18.00 2.14 4.35
C PRO A 187 -18.25 1.37 5.64
N ALA A 188 -19.18 1.85 6.46
CA ALA A 188 -19.56 1.18 7.71
C ALA A 188 -20.05 -0.26 7.49
N THR A 189 -20.65 -0.54 6.33
CA THR A 189 -21.12 -1.87 5.92
C THR A 189 -19.99 -2.86 5.60
N THR A 190 -18.76 -2.37 5.37
CA THR A 190 -17.60 -3.22 5.10
C THR A 190 -17.21 -3.97 6.36
N LYS A 191 -17.26 -5.31 6.31
CA LYS A 191 -16.81 -6.18 7.39
C LYS A 191 -15.29 -6.31 7.37
N ILE A 192 -14.67 -6.26 8.54
CA ILE A 192 -13.24 -6.54 8.72
C ILE A 192 -13.10 -7.84 9.51
N ILE A 193 -12.21 -8.72 9.07
CA ILE A 193 -11.89 -9.95 9.81
C ILE A 193 -10.41 -9.90 10.15
N TYR A 194 -10.09 -9.68 11.43
CA TYR A 194 -8.72 -9.67 11.91
C TYR A 194 -8.18 -11.10 12.09
N PRO A 195 -6.85 -11.29 12.08
CA PRO A 195 -6.24 -12.54 12.53
C PRO A 195 -6.65 -12.86 13.96
N ALA A 196 -6.90 -14.14 14.23
CA ALA A 196 -7.12 -14.60 15.59
C ALA A 196 -5.89 -14.33 16.45
N ASP A 197 -4.68 -14.58 15.93
CA ASP A 197 -3.41 -14.36 16.61
C ASP A 197 -2.33 -13.84 15.66
N ILE A 198 -1.54 -12.87 16.13
CA ILE A 198 -0.27 -12.46 15.52
C ILE A 198 0.85 -13.37 16.04
N LYS A 199 1.56 -14.03 15.12
CA LYS A 199 2.59 -15.04 15.44
C LYS A 199 3.79 -14.43 16.17
N TYR A 200 4.21 -13.24 15.76
CA TYR A 200 5.21 -12.40 16.41
C TYR A 200 5.14 -10.98 15.84
N PHE A 201 5.74 -10.03 16.54
CA PHE A 201 5.75 -8.63 16.12
C PHE A 201 7.08 -8.22 15.50
N THR A 202 7.10 -7.04 14.88
CA THR A 202 8.28 -6.54 14.16
C THR A 202 8.73 -5.18 14.67
N ILE A 203 10.00 -4.84 14.40
CA ILE A 203 10.62 -3.54 14.64
C ILE A 203 11.22 -3.07 13.32
N GLY A 204 10.62 -2.05 12.70
CA GLY A 204 11.02 -1.59 11.36
C GLY A 204 10.91 -2.70 10.30
N GLY A 205 9.98 -3.64 10.47
CA GLY A 205 9.82 -4.82 9.62
C GLY A 205 10.77 -5.98 9.92
N ASN A 206 11.72 -5.84 10.83
CA ASN A 206 12.52 -6.98 11.27
C ASN A 206 11.78 -7.73 12.37
N LYS A 207 11.87 -9.07 12.35
CA LYS A 207 11.36 -9.91 13.44
C LYS A 207 11.96 -9.46 14.77
N GLU A 208 11.10 -9.36 15.78
CA GLU A 208 11.53 -9.02 17.14
C GLU A 208 12.54 -10.03 17.71
N LYS A 209 13.36 -9.56 18.64
CA LYS A 209 14.38 -10.34 19.34
C LYS A 209 14.14 -10.25 20.84
N GLU A 210 14.75 -11.16 21.60
CA GLU A 210 14.71 -11.10 23.06
C GLU A 210 15.16 -9.72 23.57
N GLY A 211 14.37 -9.14 24.48
CA GLY A 211 14.60 -7.78 24.99
C GLY A 211 14.20 -6.63 24.05
N GLN A 212 13.72 -6.92 22.84
CA GLN A 212 13.23 -5.92 21.89
C GLN A 212 11.76 -6.20 21.55
N PHE A 213 10.84 -5.39 22.08
CA PHE A 213 9.41 -5.60 21.86
C PHE A 213 8.96 -4.98 20.55
N GLY A 214 8.63 -5.83 19.57
CA GLY A 214 7.97 -5.40 18.35
C GLY A 214 6.55 -4.91 18.59
N LYS A 215 6.03 -4.14 17.64
CA LYS A 215 4.65 -3.65 17.64
C LYS A 215 4.03 -3.73 16.26
N LEU A 216 2.72 -3.92 16.23
CA LEU A 216 1.89 -3.65 15.07
C LEU A 216 1.55 -2.15 15.07
N ILE A 217 1.80 -1.47 13.96
CA ILE A 217 1.27 -0.14 13.70
C ILE A 217 -0.13 -0.31 13.10
N LEU A 218 -1.16 0.15 13.81
CA LEU A 218 -2.53 0.19 13.30
C LEU A 218 -3.01 1.65 13.28
N THR A 219 -3.14 2.21 12.09
CA THR A 219 -3.60 3.59 11.88
C THR A 219 -5.03 3.56 11.37
N ILE A 220 -5.99 4.06 12.15
CA ILE A 220 -7.41 3.98 11.83
C ILE A 220 -8.16 5.29 12.10
N THR A 221 -9.30 5.44 11.44
CA THR A 221 -10.28 6.52 11.71
C THR A 221 -11.29 6.05 12.76
N LYS A 222 -12.04 7.00 13.35
CA LYS A 222 -12.97 6.72 14.44
C LYS A 222 -14.06 5.71 14.07
N ASP A 223 -14.60 5.80 12.87
CA ASP A 223 -15.61 4.88 12.33
C ASP A 223 -15.10 3.44 12.25
N ILE A 224 -13.80 3.25 12.00
CA ILE A 224 -13.17 1.93 12.00
C ILE A 224 -12.90 1.43 13.39
N TYR A 225 -12.46 2.31 14.29
CA TYR A 225 -12.32 1.98 15.72
C TYR A 225 -13.65 1.56 16.33
N ASP A 226 -14.76 2.19 15.95
CA ASP A 226 -16.06 1.93 16.56
C ASP A 226 -16.65 0.55 16.26
N LYS A 227 -16.10 -0.15 15.26
CA LYS A 227 -16.46 -1.54 14.96
C LYS A 227 -16.04 -2.46 16.10
N GLU A 228 -16.96 -3.33 16.51
CA GLU A 228 -16.75 -4.25 17.64
C GLU A 228 -15.58 -5.22 17.36
N GLU A 229 -15.43 -5.70 16.13
CA GLU A 229 -14.29 -6.54 15.73
C GLU A 229 -12.93 -5.83 15.89
N THR A 230 -12.89 -4.51 15.64
CA THR A 230 -11.67 -3.69 15.73
C THR A 230 -11.32 -3.42 17.18
N LYS A 231 -12.30 -3.06 18.02
CA LYS A 231 -12.11 -2.88 19.47
C LYS A 231 -11.57 -4.16 20.11
N ALA A 232 -12.18 -5.30 19.79
CA ALA A 232 -11.75 -6.60 20.33
C ALA A 232 -10.30 -6.92 19.93
N PHE A 233 -9.92 -6.66 18.68
CA PHE A 233 -8.55 -6.85 18.22
C PHE A 233 -7.55 -5.92 18.94
N ILE A 234 -7.88 -4.63 19.09
CA ILE A 234 -7.03 -3.66 19.82
C ILE A 234 -6.89 -4.06 21.29
N GLN A 235 -7.99 -4.38 21.98
CA GLN A 235 -7.99 -4.74 23.40
C GLN A 235 -7.12 -5.97 23.70
N LYS A 236 -6.99 -6.89 22.75
CA LYS A 236 -6.11 -8.06 22.88
C LYS A 236 -4.63 -7.70 22.98
N TYR A 237 -4.18 -6.65 22.29
CA TYR A 237 -2.76 -6.34 22.12
C TYR A 237 -2.30 -5.06 22.82
N LEU A 238 -3.21 -4.15 23.14
CA LEU A 238 -2.92 -2.87 23.78
C LEU A 238 -2.32 -3.00 25.20
N PRO A 239 -2.83 -3.86 26.12
CA PRO A 239 -2.31 -3.97 27.48
C PRO A 239 -0.83 -4.37 27.55
N ASN A 240 -0.37 -5.12 26.55
CA ASN A 240 1.01 -5.59 26.45
C ASN A 240 1.89 -4.70 25.56
N ASN A 241 1.39 -3.51 25.18
CA ASN A 241 2.09 -2.55 24.33
C ASN A 241 2.54 -3.14 22.98
N ARG A 242 1.76 -4.09 22.42
CA ARG A 242 2.07 -4.80 21.17
C ARG A 242 1.40 -4.19 19.94
N ILE A 243 0.54 -3.19 20.15
CA ILE A 243 -0.13 -2.44 19.09
C ILE A 243 -0.02 -0.95 19.41
N THR A 244 0.19 -0.12 18.39
CA THR A 244 0.30 1.33 18.53
C THR A 244 -0.33 2.02 17.33
N THR A 245 -0.75 3.27 17.51
CA THR A 245 -0.97 4.15 16.36
C THR A 245 0.36 4.80 15.96
N SER A 246 0.51 5.15 14.69
CA SER A 246 1.62 5.97 14.19
C SER A 246 1.17 6.76 12.98
N TYR A 247 1.75 7.95 12.83
CA TYR A 247 1.46 8.87 11.73
C TYR A 247 2.44 8.71 10.56
N ASN A 248 2.58 7.49 10.01
CA ASN A 248 3.61 7.20 9.01
C ASN A 248 3.16 6.32 7.84
N PHE A 249 3.84 6.53 6.71
CA PHE A 249 3.90 5.77 5.44
C PHE A 249 2.99 6.26 4.31
N VAL A 250 1.75 6.68 4.58
CA VAL A 250 0.87 7.19 3.50
C VAL A 250 -0.08 8.32 3.92
N ASP A 251 0.18 8.92 5.08
CA ASP A 251 -0.67 9.94 5.71
C ASP A 251 -0.72 11.26 4.93
N ASN A 252 0.20 11.48 3.98
CA ASN A 252 0.07 12.55 2.99
C ASN A 252 -1.16 12.38 2.08
N LEU A 253 -1.71 11.17 1.97
CA LEU A 253 -2.95 10.88 1.23
C LEU A 253 -4.20 11.07 2.11
N LEU A 254 -4.03 11.46 3.37
CA LEU A 254 -5.08 11.58 4.38
C LEU A 254 -5.13 13.00 4.94
N GLU A 255 -4.75 14.03 4.16
CA GLU A 255 -4.60 15.42 4.65
C GLU A 255 -5.83 15.95 5.42
N ASP A 256 -7.03 15.43 5.12
CA ASP A 256 -8.30 15.76 5.78
C ASP A 256 -8.89 14.61 6.62
N SER A 257 -8.09 13.65 7.09
CA SER A 257 -8.61 12.53 7.90
C SER A 257 -8.25 12.66 9.37
N GLU A 258 -9.27 12.63 10.22
CA GLU A 258 -9.11 12.50 11.66
C GLU A 258 -8.69 11.08 12.02
N ILE A 259 -7.37 10.87 12.15
CA ILE A 259 -6.82 9.62 12.69
C ILE A 259 -7.12 9.55 14.17
N TYR A 260 -7.67 8.40 14.58
CA TYR A 260 -8.05 8.15 15.96
C TYR A 260 -6.89 7.53 16.73
N ASP A 261 -6.41 8.24 17.76
CA ASP A 261 -5.42 7.70 18.68
C ASP A 261 -6.10 6.95 19.83
N TYR A 262 -6.10 5.63 19.73
CA TYR A 262 -6.60 4.73 20.79
C TYR A 262 -5.54 4.36 21.83
N THR A 263 -4.32 4.90 21.71
CA THR A 263 -3.21 4.69 22.65
C THR A 263 -3.10 5.79 23.69
N ASP A 264 -3.67 6.96 23.42
CA ASP A 264 -3.74 8.07 24.36
C ASP A 264 -4.82 7.82 25.45
N THR A 265 -4.37 7.31 26.59
CA THR A 265 -5.21 7.06 27.77
C THR A 265 -5.21 8.22 28.78
N ASN A 266 -4.56 9.36 28.49
CA ASN A 266 -4.25 10.40 29.49
C ASN A 266 -5.07 11.70 29.39
N ASN A 267 -6.15 11.76 28.60
CA ASN A 267 -7.03 12.92 28.66
C ASN A 267 -7.92 12.85 29.91
N GLU A 268 -7.74 13.82 30.82
CA GLU A 268 -8.52 14.06 32.06
C GLU A 268 -10.06 14.18 31.85
N SER A 269 -10.56 14.01 30.63
CA SER A 269 -11.98 14.00 30.25
C SER A 269 -12.52 12.63 29.84
N GLY A 270 -11.69 11.57 29.80
CA GLY A 270 -12.08 10.26 29.27
C GLY A 270 -12.34 10.25 27.75
N ARG A 271 -11.95 11.31 27.02
CA ARG A 271 -12.06 11.40 25.56
C ARG A 271 -10.69 11.17 24.89
N PRO A 272 -10.55 10.19 23.99
CA PRO A 272 -9.36 10.00 23.16
C PRO A 272 -9.04 11.24 22.32
N SER A 273 -7.76 11.48 22.07
CA SER A 273 -7.28 12.61 21.27
C SER A 273 -7.53 12.38 19.78
N ILE A 274 -8.21 13.35 19.16
CA ILE A 274 -8.31 13.49 17.71
C ILE A 274 -7.18 14.40 17.28
N HIS A 275 -6.18 13.85 16.62
CA HIS A 275 -5.04 14.63 16.14
C HIS A 275 -5.30 15.09 14.70
N ASN A 276 -5.66 16.37 14.54
CA ASN A 276 -5.53 17.06 13.27
C ASN A 276 -4.04 17.38 13.01
N ARG A 277 -3.55 17.08 11.80
CA ARG A 277 -2.14 17.19 11.41
C ARG A 277 -1.52 18.57 11.65
N SER A 278 -2.34 19.63 11.74
CA SER A 278 -1.88 21.00 12.00
C SER A 278 -1.09 21.14 13.32
N PHE A 279 -1.22 20.20 14.27
CA PHE A 279 -0.46 20.19 15.52
C PHE A 279 0.89 19.45 15.48
N LEU A 280 1.10 18.50 14.55
CA LEU A 280 2.26 17.58 14.58
C LEU A 280 3.46 18.02 13.74
N ASN A 281 3.29 18.94 12.79
CA ASN A 281 4.41 19.52 12.03
C ASN A 281 5.36 20.38 12.86
N LYS A 282 5.05 20.65 14.14
CA LYS A 282 5.90 21.44 15.03
C LYS A 282 6.92 20.65 15.84
N THR A 283 6.80 19.31 15.95
CA THR A 283 7.41 18.64 17.12
C THR A 283 8.25 17.38 16.92
N ASN A 284 8.56 16.84 15.73
CA ASN A 284 9.84 16.11 15.48
C ASN A 284 9.95 15.45 14.09
N ASN A 285 11.18 15.54 13.55
CA ASN A 285 11.80 14.81 12.43
C ASN A 285 11.06 14.77 11.07
N LYS A 286 11.74 15.29 10.04
CA LYS A 286 11.38 15.13 8.61
C LYS A 286 10.91 13.70 8.33
N ALA A 287 9.59 13.51 8.25
CA ALA A 287 9.00 12.28 7.76
C ALA A 287 9.43 12.10 6.30
N LEU A 288 9.93 10.91 5.96
CA LEU A 288 10.21 10.58 4.57
C LEU A 288 8.88 10.61 3.80
N THR A 289 8.77 11.54 2.86
CA THR A 289 7.68 11.59 1.90
C THR A 289 7.61 10.29 1.11
N LEU A 290 6.43 9.96 0.56
CA LEU A 290 6.25 8.82 -0.35
C LEU A 290 7.31 8.84 -1.47
N ASN A 291 7.67 10.04 -1.94
CA ASN A 291 8.71 10.29 -2.94
C ASN A 291 10.12 9.95 -2.42
N GLU A 292 10.43 10.19 -1.16
CA GLU A 292 11.72 9.80 -0.55
C GLU A 292 11.81 8.29 -0.30
N ILE A 293 10.71 7.63 0.07
CA ILE A 293 10.63 6.17 0.21
C ILE A 293 10.86 5.47 -1.13
N VAL A 294 10.29 6.03 -2.20
CA VAL A 294 10.44 5.56 -3.58
C VAL A 294 11.85 5.85 -4.11
N LYS A 295 12.41 7.06 -3.89
CA LYS A 295 13.81 7.38 -4.22
C LYS A 295 14.81 6.47 -3.49
N LEU A 296 14.55 6.09 -2.25
CA LEU A 296 15.40 5.14 -1.51
C LEU A 296 15.30 3.70 -2.07
N ARG A 297 14.15 3.29 -2.59
CA ARG A 297 13.97 1.94 -3.20
C ARG A 297 14.44 1.83 -4.64
N PHE A 298 14.29 2.90 -5.42
CA PHE A 298 14.47 2.85 -6.87
C PHE A 298 15.53 3.83 -7.39
N GLY A 299 16.08 4.71 -6.53
CA GLY A 299 17.06 5.74 -6.90
C GLY A 299 18.53 5.40 -6.58
N ASN A 300 18.81 4.31 -5.86
CA ASN A 300 20.17 3.89 -5.57
C ASN A 300 20.72 2.89 -6.61
N SER A 301 20.80 3.31 -7.87
CA SER A 301 21.77 2.74 -8.81
C SER A 301 23.05 3.59 -8.82
N LYS A 302 23.67 3.80 -7.66
CA LYS A 302 25.03 4.35 -7.61
C LYS A 302 26.03 3.27 -7.23
N HIS A 303 26.57 2.68 -8.29
CA HIS A 303 27.93 2.20 -8.45
C HIS A 303 28.78 2.12 -7.18
N LYS A 304 29.14 0.89 -6.77
CA LYS A 304 30.52 0.61 -6.40
C LYS A 304 31.21 0.08 -7.65
N LYS A 305 32.28 0.79 -8.03
CA LYS A 305 33.24 0.38 -9.07
C LYS A 305 33.81 -0.99 -8.75
#